data_AF-A0A817IBQ8-F1
#
_entry.id   AF-A0A817IBQ8-F1
#
_cell.length_a   1.000
_cell.length_b   1.000
_cell.length_c   1.000
_cell.angle_alpha   90.00
_cell.angle_beta   90.00
_cell.angle_gamma   90.00
#
_symmetry.space_group_name_H-M   'P 1'
#
loop_
_entity.id
_entity.type
_entity.pdbx_description
1 polymer ?
#
loop_
_entity_poly.entity_id
_entity_poly.type
_entity_poly.pdbx_seq_one_letter_code
_entity_poly.pdbx_strand_id
1 'polypeptide(L)'
;MDSISNSGVSLILNPDIANVINEHQHDLSTCEEEFENQEEIQQMLANAFDSQSLSNTDNDEHAFGDDDDDDVQLPVQISTIEHVPQSEDNVRLQQDNETLRHRITEYAANEEIYRQNTLEYEHKMNELNEKHEQKFFSLRLEYETKIEQLINKTSEQQIEMLTLKQMYETIYDEKCHVDEQINDIRLNEQNLQEKLDKIQTEYEQLLKLNKKPLMINVLTQTDFIDDDKKIKQLQNELDDYKLKLNSKQIEINSLKFDLNNLKQEMNDRLSLLTTNISNEKLNKVLSERDQHLNELNKLKIELPDLKQQMIESFQTKVITFKDQHRV
;
A
#
# COMPACT_ATOMS: atom_id res chain seq x y z
N MET A 1 -22.46 19.61 -39.73
CA MET A 1 -21.12 20.06 -39.31
C MET A 1 -21.27 20.59 -37.89
N ASP A 2 -21.13 19.71 -36.92
CA ASP A 2 -21.03 20.07 -35.51
C ASP A 2 -19.67 19.58 -35.03
N SER A 3 -18.77 20.54 -34.83
CA SER A 3 -17.39 20.35 -34.43
C SER A 3 -17.34 19.98 -32.95
N ILE A 4 -17.45 18.70 -32.63
CA ILE A 4 -17.13 18.21 -31.28
C ILE A 4 -15.61 18.25 -31.17
N SER A 5 -15.10 19.23 -30.43
CA SER A 5 -13.67 19.36 -30.16
C SER A 5 -13.17 18.09 -29.48
N ASN A 6 -12.24 17.39 -30.14
CA ASN A 6 -11.36 16.41 -29.52
C ASN A 6 -10.55 17.12 -28.42
N SER A 7 -11.13 17.19 -27.23
CA SER A 7 -10.39 17.37 -25.99
C SER A 7 -9.63 16.08 -25.78
N GLY A 8 -8.39 16.04 -26.28
CA GLY A 8 -7.43 15.01 -25.93
C GLY A 8 -7.28 14.97 -24.42
N VAL A 9 -8.01 14.06 -23.78
CA VAL A 9 -7.76 13.66 -22.41
C VAL A 9 -6.48 12.83 -22.47
N SER A 10 -5.37 13.54 -22.44
CA SER A 10 -4.08 12.96 -22.14
C SER A 10 -4.23 12.37 -20.73
N LEU A 11 -4.30 11.04 -20.64
CA LEU A 11 -4.10 10.29 -19.40
C LEU A 11 -2.63 10.46 -19.00
N ILE A 12 -2.28 11.69 -18.63
CA ILE A 12 -1.06 11.97 -17.89
C ILE A 12 -1.30 11.29 -16.55
N LEU A 13 -0.63 10.16 -16.34
CA LEU A 13 -0.33 9.60 -15.03
C LEU A 13 -0.15 10.77 -14.08
N ASN A 14 -1.00 10.90 -13.06
CA ASN A 14 -0.86 12.00 -12.11
C ASN A 14 0.55 11.89 -11.50
N PRO A 15 1.49 12.79 -11.86
CA PRO A 15 2.90 12.63 -11.49
C PRO A 15 3.08 12.65 -9.98
N ASP A 16 2.10 13.19 -9.26
CA ASP A 16 1.99 13.19 -7.81
C ASP A 16 1.97 11.77 -7.22
N ILE A 17 1.35 10.78 -7.88
CA ILE A 17 1.29 9.40 -7.34
C ILE A 17 2.64 8.69 -7.49
N ALA A 18 3.33 8.89 -8.62
CA ALA A 18 4.65 8.30 -8.85
C ALA A 18 5.73 8.95 -7.96
N ASN A 19 5.64 10.26 -7.73
CA ASN A 19 6.55 10.97 -6.82
C ASN A 19 6.31 10.59 -5.35
N VAL A 20 5.05 10.46 -4.91
CA VAL A 20 4.73 9.99 -3.56
C VAL A 20 5.29 8.59 -3.33
N ILE A 21 5.20 7.67 -4.29
CA ILE A 21 5.76 6.31 -4.16
C ILE A 21 7.30 6.34 -4.05
N ASN A 22 7.99 7.18 -4.83
CA ASN A 22 9.45 7.27 -4.81
C ASN A 22 10.00 8.00 -3.57
N GLU A 23 9.36 9.08 -3.11
CA GLU A 23 9.74 9.75 -1.86
C GLU A 23 9.55 8.84 -0.64
N HIS A 24 8.50 8.02 -0.62
CA HIS A 24 8.22 7.12 0.50
C HIS A 24 9.16 5.90 0.57
N GLN A 25 9.77 5.48 -0.55
CA GLN A 25 10.84 4.48 -0.52
C GLN A 25 12.14 5.03 0.09
N HIS A 26 12.38 6.33 -0.05
CA HIS A 26 13.55 6.99 0.53
C HIS A 26 13.41 7.18 2.05
N ASP A 27 12.22 7.52 2.55
CA ASP A 27 11.99 7.72 4.00
C ASP A 27 12.12 6.41 4.80
N LEU A 28 11.74 5.27 4.21
CA LEU A 28 11.91 3.95 4.83
C LEU A 28 13.39 3.55 4.99
N SER A 29 14.25 3.94 4.05
CA SER A 29 15.70 3.70 4.11
C SER A 29 16.37 4.47 5.25
N THR A 30 15.94 5.70 5.52
CA THR A 30 16.46 6.52 6.62
C THR A 30 16.06 6.01 8.00
N CYS A 31 14.90 5.35 8.12
CA CYS A 31 14.50 4.71 9.37
C CYS A 31 15.43 3.53 9.72
N GLU A 32 15.89 2.75 8.74
CA GLU A 32 16.81 1.62 8.97
C GLU A 32 18.21 2.09 9.43
N GLU A 33 18.75 3.18 8.86
CA GLU A 33 20.03 3.78 9.31
C GLU A 33 19.96 4.34 10.75
N GLU A 34 18.80 4.84 11.19
CA GLU A 34 18.63 5.32 12.57
C GLU A 34 18.53 4.19 13.60
N PHE A 35 18.15 2.97 13.18
CA PHE A 35 18.10 1.80 14.06
C PHE A 35 19.51 1.21 14.32
N GLU A 36 20.41 1.22 13.34
CA GLU A 36 21.82 0.84 13.54
C GLU A 36 22.52 1.75 14.57
N ASN A 37 22.21 3.05 14.56
CA ASN A 37 22.70 4.00 15.56
C ASN A 37 22.17 3.72 16.99
N GLN A 38 21.01 3.06 17.12
CA GLN A 38 20.41 2.77 18.43
C GLN A 38 21.06 1.54 19.09
N GLU A 39 21.51 0.57 18.31
CA GLU A 39 22.31 -0.57 18.76
C GLU A 39 23.71 -0.13 19.23
N GLU A 40 24.32 0.83 18.51
CA GLU A 40 25.61 1.42 18.90
C GLU A 40 25.54 2.18 20.24
N ILE A 41 24.43 2.87 20.52
CA ILE A 41 24.20 3.54 21.81
C ILE A 41 24.00 2.53 22.96
N GLN A 42 23.32 1.40 22.71
CA GLN A 42 23.18 0.35 23.71
C GLN A 42 24.53 -0.33 24.00
N GLN A 43 25.36 -0.56 22.98
CA GLN A 43 26.72 -1.06 23.13
C GLN A 43 27.61 -0.10 23.94
N MET A 44 27.50 1.22 23.72
CA MET A 44 28.24 2.22 24.50
C MET A 44 27.81 2.27 25.96
N LEU A 45 26.51 2.11 26.25
CA LEU A 45 26.01 2.07 27.63
C LEU A 45 26.47 0.82 28.37
N ALA A 46 26.46 -0.35 27.72
CA ALA A 46 26.99 -1.58 28.30
C ALA A 46 28.48 -1.43 28.68
N ASN A 47 29.29 -0.86 27.78
CA ASN A 47 30.73 -0.63 28.02
C ASN A 47 30.99 0.39 29.16
N ALA A 48 30.12 1.39 29.33
CA ALA A 48 30.25 2.39 30.38
C ALA A 48 29.97 1.80 31.78
N PHE A 49 29.09 0.80 31.90
CA PHE A 49 28.81 0.10 33.16
C PHE A 49 29.94 -0.86 33.57
N ASP A 50 30.55 -1.57 32.62
CA ASP A 50 31.72 -2.42 32.90
C ASP A 50 32.94 -1.59 33.33
N SER A 51 33.08 -0.37 32.79
CA SER A 51 34.17 0.54 33.13
C SER A 51 34.08 1.12 34.55
N GLN A 52 32.89 1.15 35.17
CA GLN A 52 32.73 1.57 36.58
C GLN A 52 33.04 0.44 37.56
N SER A 53 32.85 -0.81 37.16
CA SER A 53 33.17 -2.00 37.97
C SER A 53 34.67 -2.29 38.07
N LEU A 54 35.49 -1.77 37.15
CA LEU A 54 36.94 -2.01 37.10
C LEU A 54 37.80 -1.00 37.89
N SER A 55 37.21 -0.04 38.61
CA SER A 55 37.98 0.98 39.36
C SER A 55 38.29 0.64 40.82
N ASN A 56 37.97 -0.57 41.30
CA ASN A 56 38.16 -0.99 42.69
C ASN A 56 38.94 -2.32 42.88
N THR A 57 39.88 -2.64 41.99
CA THR A 57 40.82 -3.75 42.24
C THR A 57 42.23 -3.39 41.77
N ASP A 58 42.82 -2.38 42.40
CA ASP A 58 44.27 -2.30 42.56
C ASP A 58 44.54 -2.45 44.05
N ASN A 59 44.80 -3.68 44.50
CA ASN A 59 45.77 -4.00 45.56
C ASN A 59 45.90 -5.53 45.72
N ASP A 60 47.13 -5.98 45.49
CA ASP A 60 47.79 -7.19 46.02
C ASP A 60 47.41 -8.57 45.46
N GLU A 61 47.85 -8.82 44.22
CA GLU A 61 48.30 -10.16 43.81
C GLU A 61 49.57 -10.55 44.60
N HIS A 62 49.39 -11.25 45.71
CA HIS A 62 50.44 -12.12 46.23
C HIS A 62 50.37 -13.48 45.55
N ALA A 63 51.34 -13.71 44.67
CA ALA A 63 51.69 -15.02 44.14
C ALA A 63 52.04 -16.00 45.27
N PHE A 64 51.19 -17.00 45.47
CA PHE A 64 51.53 -18.32 46.01
C PHE A 64 50.80 -19.30 45.07
N GLY A 65 51.50 -20.02 44.19
CA GLY A 65 52.52 -20.99 44.59
C GLY A 65 51.78 -22.30 44.79
N ASP A 66 51.58 -23.02 43.68
CA ASP A 66 51.15 -24.41 43.67
C ASP A 66 52.14 -25.20 44.51
N ASP A 67 51.72 -25.64 45.69
CA ASP A 67 52.34 -26.76 46.39
C ASP A 67 51.22 -27.68 46.86
N ASP A 68 51.18 -28.85 46.21
CA ASP A 68 50.58 -30.08 46.69
C ASP A 68 50.96 -30.30 48.16
N ASP A 69 50.01 -30.67 49.03
CA ASP A 69 50.30 -31.49 50.22
C ASP A 69 49.01 -32.01 50.87
N ASP A 70 48.78 -33.30 50.66
CA ASP A 70 48.38 -34.32 51.62
C ASP A 70 47.31 -34.05 52.69
N ASP A 71 46.24 -34.85 52.58
CA ASP A 71 45.32 -35.24 53.64
C ASP A 71 46.07 -35.65 54.93
N VAL A 72 46.12 -34.76 55.93
CA VAL A 72 46.44 -35.12 57.31
C VAL A 72 45.22 -34.86 58.19
N GLN A 73 44.41 -35.90 58.40
CA GLN A 73 43.48 -35.98 59.52
C GLN A 73 44.26 -36.02 60.85
N LEU A 74 44.30 -34.89 61.56
CA LEU A 74 44.66 -34.87 62.99
C LEU A 74 43.39 -34.91 63.85
N PRO A 75 43.25 -35.86 64.79
CA PRO A 75 42.22 -35.79 65.82
C PRO A 75 42.69 -34.82 66.90
N VAL A 76 42.18 -33.58 66.89
CA VAL A 76 42.38 -32.65 68.00
C VAL A 76 41.49 -33.11 69.15
N GLN A 77 42.10 -33.78 70.13
CA GLN A 77 41.50 -33.99 71.44
C GLN A 77 41.37 -32.63 72.14
N ILE A 78 40.13 -32.14 72.24
CA ILE A 78 39.80 -30.96 73.04
C ILE A 78 39.97 -31.34 74.51
N SER A 79 41.15 -31.06 75.03
CA SER A 79 41.44 -31.07 76.46
C SER A 79 40.63 -29.96 77.12
N THR A 80 39.94 -30.30 78.20
CA THR A 80 39.19 -29.38 79.07
C THR A 80 40.11 -28.24 79.53
N ILE A 81 39.96 -27.05 78.94
CA ILE A 81 40.62 -25.84 79.40
C ILE A 81 39.82 -25.28 80.57
N GLU A 82 40.51 -25.16 81.71
CA GLU A 82 40.06 -24.54 82.94
C GLU A 82 39.48 -23.14 82.71
N HIS A 83 38.49 -22.79 83.53
CA HIS A 83 37.82 -21.49 83.61
C HIS A 83 38.84 -20.33 83.73
N VAL A 84 39.24 -19.75 82.60
CA VAL A 84 39.87 -18.44 82.55
C VAL A 84 38.77 -17.40 82.84
N PRO A 85 38.92 -16.50 83.81
CA PRO A 85 37.93 -15.47 84.06
C PRO A 85 37.81 -14.60 82.80
N GLN A 86 36.62 -14.56 82.20
CA GLN A 86 36.32 -13.68 81.07
C GLN A 86 36.62 -12.25 81.51
N SER A 87 37.68 -11.64 80.95
CA SER A 87 37.83 -10.20 81.06
C SER A 87 36.63 -9.55 80.37
N GLU A 88 36.13 -8.44 80.93
CA GLU A 88 35.01 -7.68 80.35
C GLU A 88 35.26 -7.32 78.88
N ASP A 89 36.53 -7.14 78.51
CA ASP A 89 36.97 -6.88 77.14
C ASP A 89 36.66 -8.04 76.17
N ASN A 90 36.75 -9.29 76.60
CA ASN A 90 36.46 -10.46 75.76
C ASN A 90 34.94 -10.61 75.50
N VAL A 91 34.11 -10.30 76.50
CA VAL A 91 32.64 -10.30 76.35
C VAL A 91 32.21 -9.18 75.39
N ARG A 92 32.82 -7.99 75.52
CA ARG A 92 32.55 -6.87 74.62
C ARG A 92 32.96 -7.16 73.18
N LEU A 93 34.15 -7.74 72.99
CA LEU A 93 34.63 -8.14 71.65
C LEU A 93 33.73 -9.21 71.02
N GLN A 94 33.17 -10.13 71.82
CA GLN A 94 32.22 -11.12 71.33
C GLN A 94 30.90 -10.47 70.88
N GLN A 95 30.37 -9.52 71.66
CA GLN A 95 29.18 -8.76 71.29
C GLN A 95 29.37 -7.91 70.02
N ASP A 96 30.54 -7.28 69.88
CA ASP A 96 30.88 -6.50 68.69
C ASP A 96 30.98 -7.41 67.45
N ASN A 97 31.57 -8.60 67.59
CA ASN A 97 31.63 -9.60 66.51
C ASN A 97 30.25 -10.15 66.12
N GLU A 98 29.38 -10.43 67.09
CA GLU A 98 28.00 -10.85 66.83
C GLU A 98 27.23 -9.73 66.11
N THR A 99 27.41 -8.48 66.53
CA THR A 99 26.84 -7.30 65.87
C THR A 99 27.32 -7.15 64.43
N LEU A 100 28.62 -7.32 64.19
CA LEU A 100 29.20 -7.29 62.84
C LEU A 100 28.68 -8.41 61.95
N ARG A 101 28.58 -9.65 62.47
CA ARG A 101 27.99 -10.77 61.71
C ARG A 101 26.54 -10.49 61.32
N HIS A 102 25.75 -9.93 62.24
CA HIS A 102 24.37 -9.52 61.95
C HIS A 102 24.31 -8.45 60.86
N ARG A 103 25.14 -7.40 60.96
CA ARG A 103 25.24 -6.35 59.94
C ARG A 103 25.67 -6.89 58.58
N ILE A 104 26.66 -7.79 58.52
CA ILE A 104 27.09 -8.43 57.26
C ILE A 104 25.95 -9.23 56.64
N THR A 105 25.18 -9.96 57.46
CA THR A 105 24.03 -10.75 56.99
C THR A 105 22.94 -9.83 56.45
N GLU A 106 22.66 -8.72 57.14
CA GLU A 106 21.69 -7.71 56.70
C GLU A 106 22.13 -7.04 55.39
N TYR A 107 23.41 -6.68 55.24
CA TYR A 107 23.93 -6.11 53.99
C TYR A 107 23.83 -7.09 52.83
N ALA A 108 24.20 -8.36 53.04
CA ALA A 108 24.08 -9.40 52.01
C ALA A 108 22.61 -9.62 51.59
N ALA A 109 21.68 -9.62 52.56
CA ALA A 109 20.25 -9.72 52.26
C ALA A 109 19.73 -8.51 51.47
N ASN A 110 20.16 -7.29 51.83
CA ASN A 110 19.78 -6.07 51.13
C ASN A 110 20.36 -6.02 49.70
N GLU A 111 21.60 -6.44 49.51
CA GLU A 111 22.23 -6.55 48.19
C GLU A 111 21.47 -7.52 47.29
N GLU A 112 21.07 -8.68 47.81
CA GLU A 112 20.26 -9.65 47.07
C GLU A 112 18.88 -9.07 46.69
N ILE A 113 18.24 -8.30 47.58
CA ILE A 113 16.99 -7.59 47.27
C ILE A 113 17.20 -6.58 46.14
N TYR A 114 18.30 -5.82 46.14
CA TYR A 114 18.61 -4.87 45.05
C TYR A 114 18.88 -5.59 43.73
N ARG A 115 19.62 -6.70 43.76
CA ARG A 115 19.88 -7.53 42.59
C ARG A 115 18.57 -8.07 42.00
N GLN A 116 17.68 -8.61 42.85
CA GLN A 116 16.39 -9.15 42.43
C GLN A 116 15.47 -8.06 41.85
N ASN A 117 15.41 -6.89 42.49
CA ASN A 117 14.64 -5.76 41.97
C ASN A 117 15.18 -5.30 40.61
N THR A 118 16.49 -5.26 40.42
CA THR A 118 17.13 -4.87 39.15
C THR A 118 16.74 -5.84 38.03
N LEU A 119 16.83 -7.15 38.29
CA LEU A 119 16.39 -8.18 37.34
C LEU A 119 14.89 -8.10 37.03
N GLU A 120 14.04 -7.80 38.02
CA GLU A 120 12.61 -7.62 37.80
C GLU A 120 12.31 -6.40 36.91
N TYR A 121 13.03 -5.29 37.11
CA TYR A 121 12.90 -4.10 36.27
C TYR A 121 13.36 -4.36 34.84
N GLU A 122 14.50 -5.04 34.67
CA GLU A 122 15.02 -5.43 33.36
C GLU A 122 14.02 -6.33 32.63
N HIS A 123 13.49 -7.36 33.29
CA HIS A 123 12.47 -8.24 32.73
C HIS A 123 11.22 -7.46 32.29
N LYS A 124 10.68 -6.57 33.14
CA LYS A 124 9.51 -5.74 32.80
C LYS A 124 9.77 -4.81 31.62
N MET A 125 10.99 -4.26 31.53
CA MET A 125 11.38 -3.40 30.42
C MET A 125 11.47 -4.19 29.11
N ASN A 126 12.03 -5.40 29.14
CA ASN A 126 12.11 -6.29 27.99
C ASN A 126 10.72 -6.75 27.52
N GLU A 127 9.85 -7.15 28.46
CA GLU A 127 8.45 -7.52 28.14
C GLU A 127 7.67 -6.36 27.52
N LEU A 128 7.86 -5.13 28.03
CA LEU A 128 7.23 -3.94 27.47
C LEU A 128 7.76 -3.64 26.05
N ASN A 129 9.08 -3.79 25.85
CA ASN A 129 9.70 -3.57 24.55
C ASN A 129 9.22 -4.59 23.51
N GLU A 130 9.19 -5.88 23.86
CA GLU A 130 8.68 -6.95 22.99
C GLU A 130 7.21 -6.69 22.61
N LYS A 131 6.37 -6.29 23.58
CA LYS A 131 4.97 -5.96 23.31
C LYS A 131 4.82 -4.77 22.37
N HIS A 132 5.69 -3.76 22.49
CA HIS A 132 5.70 -2.61 21.59
C HIS A 132 6.14 -2.99 20.18
N GLU A 133 7.20 -3.81 20.04
CA GLU A 133 7.69 -4.30 18.76
C GLU A 133 6.64 -5.16 18.05
N GLN A 134 5.98 -6.09 18.76
CA GLN A 134 4.89 -6.91 18.21
C GLN A 134 3.72 -6.06 17.72
N LYS A 135 3.35 -5.00 18.48
CA LYS A 135 2.30 -4.08 18.08
C LYS A 135 2.70 -3.28 16.84
N PHE A 136 3.95 -2.81 16.78
CA PHE A 136 4.47 -2.06 15.63
C PHE A 136 4.50 -2.93 14.37
N PHE A 137 5.03 -4.15 14.48
CA PHE A 137 5.07 -5.10 13.38
C PHE A 137 3.66 -5.43 12.86
N SER A 138 2.72 -5.68 13.77
CA SER A 138 1.32 -5.98 13.40
C SER A 138 0.68 -4.80 12.66
N LEU A 139 0.87 -3.57 13.15
CA LEU A 139 0.31 -2.37 12.54
C LEU A 139 0.94 -2.11 11.15
N ARG A 140 2.26 -2.28 11.02
CA ARG A 140 2.99 -2.16 9.76
C ARG A 140 2.44 -3.15 8.73
N LEU A 141 2.33 -4.43 9.10
CA LEU A 141 1.82 -5.48 8.22
C LEU A 141 0.37 -5.22 7.79
N GLU A 142 -0.47 -4.72 8.70
CA GLU A 142 -1.84 -4.34 8.40
C GLU A 142 -1.90 -3.21 7.35
N TYR A 143 -1.09 -2.15 7.51
CA TYR A 143 -1.05 -1.05 6.56
C TYR A 143 -0.45 -1.45 5.21
N GLU A 144 0.64 -2.22 5.19
CA GLU A 144 1.23 -2.77 3.96
C GLU A 144 0.18 -3.58 3.18
N THR A 145 -0.56 -4.46 3.87
CA THR A 145 -1.64 -5.26 3.26
C THR A 145 -2.75 -4.37 2.69
N LYS A 146 -3.18 -3.34 3.43
CA LYS A 146 -4.23 -2.42 2.96
C LYS A 146 -3.76 -1.62 1.73
N ILE A 147 -2.51 -1.17 1.71
CA ILE A 147 -1.92 -0.44 0.59
C ILE A 147 -1.87 -1.35 -0.64
N GLU A 148 -1.39 -2.58 -0.50
CA GLU A 148 -1.34 -3.56 -1.59
C GLU A 148 -2.72 -3.85 -2.17
N GLN A 149 -3.74 -4.05 -1.31
CA GLN A 149 -5.13 -4.23 -1.75
C GLN A 149 -5.66 -3.03 -2.54
N LEU A 150 -5.33 -1.80 -2.12
CA LEU A 150 -5.75 -0.58 -2.81
C LEU A 150 -5.04 -0.44 -4.17
N ILE A 151 -3.75 -0.76 -4.25
CA ILE A 151 -2.97 -0.77 -5.50
C ILE A 151 -3.54 -1.78 -6.50
N ASN A 152 -3.80 -3.01 -6.05
CA ASN A 152 -4.37 -4.06 -6.90
C ASN A 152 -5.74 -3.66 -7.43
N LYS A 153 -6.63 -3.18 -6.55
CA LYS A 153 -7.96 -2.72 -6.95
C LYS A 153 -7.92 -1.56 -7.93
N THR A 154 -6.99 -0.62 -7.73
CA THR A 154 -6.79 0.52 -8.65
C THR A 154 -6.32 0.04 -10.02
N SER A 155 -5.39 -0.91 -10.05
CA SER A 155 -4.85 -1.49 -11.27
C SER A 155 -5.92 -2.25 -12.06
N GLU A 156 -6.75 -3.04 -11.38
CA GLU A 156 -7.91 -3.72 -11.97
C GLU A 156 -8.86 -2.73 -12.64
N GLN A 157 -9.24 -1.66 -11.94
CA GLN A 157 -10.13 -0.62 -12.48
C GLN A 157 -9.52 0.11 -13.69
N GLN A 158 -8.19 0.30 -13.73
CA GLN A 158 -7.50 0.89 -14.87
C GLN A 158 -7.50 -0.04 -16.10
N ILE A 159 -7.26 -1.34 -15.91
CA ILE A 159 -7.32 -2.34 -16.98
C ILE A 159 -8.71 -2.42 -17.58
N GLU A 160 -9.74 -2.42 -16.73
CA GLU A 160 -11.13 -2.40 -17.16
C GLU A 160 -11.46 -1.15 -18.00
N MET A 161 -11.04 0.03 -17.55
CA MET A 161 -11.23 1.28 -18.29
C MET A 161 -10.51 1.28 -19.64
N LEU A 162 -9.29 0.74 -19.71
CA LEU A 162 -8.55 0.57 -20.97
C LEU A 162 -9.29 -0.38 -21.93
N THR A 163 -9.85 -1.46 -21.40
CA THR A 163 -10.63 -2.43 -22.19
C THR A 163 -11.88 -1.78 -22.77
N LEU A 164 -12.65 -1.03 -21.97
CA LEU A 164 -13.82 -0.30 -22.46
C LEU A 164 -13.45 0.73 -23.52
N LYS A 165 -12.33 1.44 -23.34
CA LYS A 165 -11.84 2.39 -24.34
C LYS A 165 -11.52 1.71 -25.68
N GLN A 166 -10.84 0.57 -25.66
CA GLN A 166 -10.53 -0.20 -26.87
C GLN A 166 -11.80 -0.71 -27.58
N MET A 167 -12.78 -1.18 -26.81
CA MET A 167 -14.09 -1.55 -27.36
C MET A 167 -14.78 -0.35 -28.02
N TYR A 168 -14.70 0.84 -27.40
CA TYR A 168 -15.31 2.06 -27.92
C TYR A 168 -14.70 2.47 -29.25
N GLU A 169 -13.37 2.49 -29.33
CA GLU A 169 -12.63 2.81 -30.54
C GLU A 169 -12.98 1.83 -31.66
N THR A 170 -13.05 0.53 -31.36
CA THR A 170 -13.41 -0.52 -32.34
C THR A 170 -14.81 -0.31 -32.91
N ILE A 171 -15.82 -0.14 -32.06
CA ILE A 171 -17.21 0.05 -32.49
C ILE A 171 -17.36 1.39 -33.23
N TYR A 172 -16.61 2.41 -32.82
CA TYR A 172 -16.62 3.71 -33.49
C TYR A 172 -16.06 3.61 -34.93
N ASP A 173 -14.94 2.91 -35.11
CA ASP A 173 -14.35 2.68 -36.42
C ASP A 173 -15.28 1.88 -37.33
N GLU A 174 -15.92 0.83 -36.79
CA GLU A 174 -16.95 0.06 -37.50
C GLU A 174 -18.12 0.94 -37.93
N LYS A 175 -18.61 1.82 -37.05
CA LYS A 175 -19.68 2.77 -37.36
C LYS A 175 -19.26 3.72 -38.49
N CYS A 176 -18.05 4.26 -38.44
CA CYS A 176 -17.50 5.11 -39.50
C CYS A 176 -17.43 4.38 -40.85
N HIS A 177 -16.99 3.13 -40.84
CA HIS A 177 -16.96 2.32 -42.06
C HIS A 177 -18.37 2.05 -42.62
N VAL A 178 -19.34 1.74 -41.76
CA VAL A 178 -20.74 1.56 -42.18
C VAL A 178 -21.34 2.87 -42.72
N ASP A 179 -21.02 4.02 -42.11
CA ASP A 179 -21.42 5.35 -42.61
C ASP A 179 -20.89 5.60 -44.04
N GLU A 180 -19.63 5.25 -44.32
CA GLU A 180 -19.04 5.32 -45.67
C GLU A 180 -19.80 4.44 -46.67
N GLN A 181 -20.06 3.18 -46.30
CA GLN A 181 -20.84 2.25 -47.13
C GLN A 181 -22.26 2.77 -47.42
N ILE A 182 -22.92 3.39 -46.43
CA ILE A 182 -24.23 4.02 -46.60
C ILE A 182 -24.17 5.14 -47.63
N ASN A 183 -23.13 5.99 -47.57
CA ASN A 183 -22.97 7.08 -48.52
C ASN A 183 -22.75 6.58 -49.96
N ASP A 184 -21.94 5.54 -50.14
CA ASP A 184 -21.72 4.91 -51.45
C ASP A 184 -23.01 4.28 -52.00
N ILE A 185 -23.78 3.59 -51.15
CA ILE A 185 -25.08 3.01 -51.51
C ILE A 185 -26.05 4.12 -51.93
N ARG A 186 -26.15 5.21 -51.16
CA ARG A 186 -27.03 6.35 -51.48
C ARG A 186 -26.65 7.01 -52.80
N LEU A 187 -25.36 7.19 -53.06
CA LEU A 187 -24.90 7.77 -54.32
C LEU A 187 -25.28 6.88 -55.51
N ASN A 188 -25.14 5.55 -55.38
CA ASN A 188 -25.54 4.60 -56.42
C ASN A 188 -27.06 4.55 -56.62
N GLU A 189 -27.84 4.57 -55.53
CA GLU A 189 -29.31 4.66 -55.59
C GLU A 189 -29.75 5.93 -56.33
N GLN A 190 -29.17 7.08 -56.02
CA GLN A 190 -29.45 8.36 -56.69
C GLN A 190 -29.11 8.29 -58.18
N ASN A 191 -27.93 7.78 -58.54
CA ASN A 191 -27.52 7.62 -59.95
C ASN A 191 -28.48 6.70 -60.73
N LEU A 192 -29.00 5.64 -60.11
CA LEU A 192 -29.98 4.76 -60.74
C LEU A 192 -31.35 5.43 -60.87
N GLN A 193 -31.78 6.16 -59.85
CA GLN A 193 -33.03 6.92 -59.89
C GLN A 193 -33.00 7.97 -61.01
N GLU A 194 -31.91 8.72 -61.15
CA GLU A 194 -31.74 9.70 -62.23
C GLU A 194 -31.80 9.06 -63.62
N LYS A 195 -31.18 7.87 -63.79
CA LYS A 195 -31.27 7.11 -65.05
C LYS A 195 -32.70 6.66 -65.34
N LEU A 196 -33.42 6.19 -64.32
CA LEU A 196 -34.80 5.75 -64.44
C LEU A 196 -35.72 6.92 -64.83
N ASP A 197 -35.58 8.06 -64.15
CA ASP A 197 -36.36 9.27 -64.41
C ASP A 197 -36.11 9.80 -65.83
N LYS A 198 -34.87 9.74 -66.30
CA LYS A 198 -34.51 10.12 -67.68
C LYS A 198 -35.18 9.21 -68.72
N ILE A 199 -35.11 7.90 -68.55
CA ILE A 199 -35.74 6.94 -69.48
C ILE A 199 -37.26 7.14 -69.50
N GLN A 200 -37.89 7.31 -68.33
CA GLN A 200 -39.33 7.57 -68.23
C GLN A 200 -39.72 8.88 -68.94
N THR A 201 -38.92 9.93 -68.76
CA THR A 201 -39.14 11.22 -69.43
C THR A 201 -39.03 11.09 -70.96
N GLU A 202 -38.02 10.38 -71.46
CA GLU A 202 -37.85 10.12 -72.90
C GLU A 202 -39.03 9.31 -73.47
N TYR A 203 -39.48 8.28 -72.75
CA TYR A 203 -40.65 7.48 -73.11
C TYR A 203 -41.94 8.33 -73.21
N GLU A 204 -42.19 9.20 -72.21
CA GLU A 204 -43.34 10.11 -72.24
C GLU A 204 -43.29 11.10 -73.41
N GLN A 205 -42.11 11.60 -73.77
CA GLN A 205 -41.93 12.50 -74.92
C GLN A 205 -42.25 11.77 -76.23
N LEU A 206 -41.76 10.55 -76.42
CA LEU A 206 -42.08 9.72 -77.59
C LEU A 206 -43.59 9.45 -77.70
N LEU A 207 -44.26 9.16 -76.57
CA LEU A 207 -45.71 8.97 -76.53
C LEU A 207 -46.48 10.23 -76.96
N LYS A 208 -45.99 11.42 -76.63
CA LYS A 208 -46.56 12.72 -77.04
C LYS A 208 -46.34 13.00 -78.54
N LEU A 209 -45.18 12.61 -79.09
CA LEU A 209 -44.83 12.78 -80.52
C LEU A 209 -45.62 11.84 -81.45
N ASN A 210 -45.99 10.64 -80.98
CA ASN A 210 -46.69 9.64 -81.79
C ASN A 210 -48.21 9.89 -81.96
N LYS A 211 -48.71 11.08 -81.59
CA LYS A 211 -50.10 11.53 -81.87
C LYS A 211 -50.34 11.98 -83.33
N LYS A 212 -49.37 11.85 -84.24
CA LYS A 212 -49.58 12.05 -85.68
C LYS A 212 -49.85 10.71 -86.37
N PRO A 213 -51.01 10.52 -87.01
CA PRO A 213 -51.34 9.24 -87.63
C PRO A 213 -50.56 9.10 -88.94
N LEU A 214 -49.75 8.04 -89.07
CA LEU A 214 -49.72 7.10 -90.20
C LEU A 214 -48.40 6.28 -90.22
N MET A 215 -48.57 4.96 -90.34
CA MET A 215 -47.67 4.01 -91.01
C MET A 215 -46.18 3.94 -90.61
N ILE A 216 -45.84 3.24 -89.52
CA ILE A 216 -44.61 2.41 -89.36
C ILE A 216 -44.95 1.33 -88.31
N ASN A 217 -45.56 0.19 -88.63
CA ASN A 217 -45.01 -1.03 -89.25
C ASN A 217 -43.83 -1.66 -88.45
N VAL A 218 -44.17 -2.55 -87.51
CA VAL A 218 -43.43 -3.76 -87.02
C VAL A 218 -42.03 -3.57 -86.40
N LEU A 219 -41.28 -2.51 -86.70
CA LEU A 219 -39.93 -2.26 -86.17
C LEU A 219 -39.91 -1.56 -84.80
N THR A 220 -41.02 -0.97 -84.36
CA THR A 220 -41.13 -0.26 -83.07
C THR A 220 -41.55 -1.15 -81.90
N GLN A 221 -42.05 -2.37 -82.13
CA GLN A 221 -42.43 -3.25 -81.02
C GLN A 221 -41.23 -3.89 -80.33
N THR A 222 -40.14 -4.18 -81.05
CA THR A 222 -38.93 -4.78 -80.46
C THR A 222 -38.15 -3.78 -79.61
N ASP A 223 -38.04 -2.52 -80.05
CA ASP A 223 -37.33 -1.48 -79.31
C ASP A 223 -38.07 -1.09 -78.01
N PHE A 224 -39.42 -1.04 -78.05
CA PHE A 224 -40.23 -0.79 -76.85
C PHE A 224 -40.21 -1.96 -75.84
N ILE A 225 -40.15 -3.21 -76.30
CA ILE A 225 -40.05 -4.39 -75.41
C ILE A 225 -38.69 -4.43 -74.70
N ASP A 226 -37.62 -4.00 -75.35
CA ASP A 226 -36.29 -3.94 -74.73
C ASP A 226 -36.17 -2.76 -73.75
N ASP A 227 -36.82 -1.62 -74.02
CA ASP A 227 -36.91 -0.52 -73.05
C ASP A 227 -37.73 -0.90 -71.80
N ASP A 228 -38.83 -1.63 -71.94
CA ASP A 228 -39.63 -2.15 -70.81
C ASP A 228 -38.83 -3.13 -69.94
N LYS A 229 -38.03 -4.01 -70.55
CA LYS A 229 -37.12 -4.91 -69.82
C LYS A 229 -36.04 -4.11 -69.08
N LYS A 230 -35.49 -3.08 -69.70
CA LYS A 230 -34.45 -2.23 -69.11
C LYS A 230 -34.98 -1.40 -67.95
N ILE A 231 -36.21 -0.87 -68.05
CA ILE A 231 -36.90 -0.20 -66.94
C ILE A 231 -37.09 -1.17 -65.77
N LYS A 232 -37.59 -2.39 -66.03
CA LYS A 232 -37.75 -3.41 -64.98
C LYS A 232 -36.42 -3.80 -64.33
N GLN A 233 -35.36 -3.92 -65.13
CA GLN A 233 -34.03 -4.21 -64.59
C GLN A 233 -33.52 -3.09 -63.68
N LEU A 234 -33.64 -1.83 -64.10
CA LEU A 234 -33.25 -0.67 -63.29
C LEU A 234 -34.11 -0.54 -62.02
N GLN A 235 -35.40 -0.86 -62.10
CA GLN A 235 -36.29 -0.90 -60.93
C GLN A 235 -35.85 -1.98 -59.93
N ASN A 236 -35.55 -3.19 -60.41
CA ASN A 236 -35.06 -4.27 -59.55
C ASN A 236 -33.70 -3.90 -58.90
N GLU A 237 -32.78 -3.31 -59.66
CA GLU A 237 -31.49 -2.84 -59.11
C GLU A 237 -31.70 -1.74 -58.06
N LEU A 238 -32.62 -0.80 -58.30
CA LEU A 238 -32.96 0.25 -57.35
C LEU A 238 -33.55 -0.33 -56.05
N ASP A 239 -34.46 -1.30 -56.16
CA ASP A 239 -35.06 -1.97 -55.01
C ASP A 239 -34.00 -2.74 -54.20
N ASP A 240 -33.04 -3.39 -54.87
CA ASP A 240 -31.89 -4.03 -54.22
C ASP A 240 -31.03 -3.01 -53.44
N TYR A 241 -30.76 -1.83 -54.01
CA TYR A 241 -30.02 -0.77 -53.31
C TYR A 241 -30.80 -0.22 -52.10
N LYS A 242 -32.12 -0.05 -52.20
CA LYS A 242 -32.98 0.34 -51.08
C LYS A 242 -32.96 -0.69 -49.95
N LEU A 243 -33.00 -1.98 -50.29
CA LEU A 243 -32.88 -3.06 -49.30
C LEU A 243 -31.51 -3.05 -48.61
N LYS A 244 -30.42 -2.89 -49.37
CA LYS A 244 -29.06 -2.76 -48.82
C LYS A 244 -28.94 -1.54 -47.90
N LEU A 245 -29.50 -0.40 -48.31
CA LEU A 245 -29.50 0.83 -47.52
C LEU A 245 -30.24 0.62 -46.19
N ASN A 246 -31.42 0.00 -46.23
CA ASN A 246 -32.19 -0.28 -45.03
C ASN A 246 -31.43 -1.23 -44.08
N SER A 247 -30.82 -2.29 -44.61
CA SER A 247 -29.97 -3.20 -43.82
C SER A 247 -28.82 -2.46 -43.14
N LYS A 248 -28.11 -1.59 -43.85
CA LYS A 248 -27.01 -0.79 -43.29
C LYS A 248 -27.50 0.26 -42.28
N GLN A 249 -28.70 0.80 -42.49
CA GLN A 249 -29.32 1.74 -41.56
C GLN A 249 -29.73 1.05 -40.23
N ILE A 250 -30.09 -0.23 -40.26
CA ILE A 250 -30.31 -1.04 -39.06
C ILE A 250 -28.98 -1.27 -38.32
N GLU A 251 -27.94 -1.66 -39.06
CA GLU A 251 -26.59 -1.90 -38.52
C GLU A 251 -26.04 -0.66 -37.78
N ILE A 252 -26.09 0.52 -38.41
CA ILE A 252 -25.62 1.76 -37.77
C ILE A 252 -26.44 2.15 -36.54
N ASN A 253 -27.75 1.86 -36.51
CA ASN A 253 -28.58 2.13 -35.35
C ASN A 253 -28.19 1.22 -34.17
N SER A 254 -27.82 -0.04 -34.44
CA SER A 254 -27.25 -0.95 -33.45
C SER A 254 -25.92 -0.42 -32.91
N LEU A 255 -24.97 -0.08 -33.79
CA LEU A 255 -23.66 0.44 -33.38
C LEU A 255 -23.77 1.73 -32.56
N LYS A 256 -24.71 2.61 -32.88
CA LYS A 256 -25.01 3.81 -32.06
C LYS A 256 -25.54 3.46 -30.68
N PHE A 257 -26.40 2.45 -30.59
CA PHE A 257 -26.90 1.97 -29.30
C PHE A 257 -25.76 1.41 -28.45
N ASP A 258 -24.89 0.59 -29.04
CA ASP A 258 -23.73 0.01 -28.37
C ASP A 258 -22.74 1.09 -27.89
N LEU A 259 -22.43 2.09 -28.74
CA LEU A 259 -21.59 3.23 -28.35
C LEU A 259 -22.17 4.04 -27.19
N ASN A 260 -23.49 4.24 -27.17
CA ASN A 260 -24.15 4.97 -26.08
C ASN A 260 -24.08 4.19 -24.76
N ASN A 261 -24.32 2.88 -24.80
CA ASN A 261 -24.20 2.01 -23.62
C ASN A 261 -22.77 2.01 -23.09
N LEU A 262 -21.80 1.88 -23.99
CA LEU A 262 -20.39 1.84 -23.61
C LEU A 262 -19.91 3.17 -23.03
N LYS A 263 -20.37 4.29 -23.60
CA LYS A 263 -20.12 5.63 -23.04
C LYS A 263 -20.70 5.79 -21.64
N GLN A 264 -21.91 5.26 -21.41
CA GLN A 264 -22.53 5.27 -20.09
C GLN A 264 -21.72 4.42 -19.10
N GLU A 265 -21.32 3.21 -19.49
CA GLU A 265 -20.51 2.33 -18.65
C GLU A 265 -19.14 2.96 -18.33
N MET A 266 -18.48 3.58 -19.31
CA MET A 266 -17.24 4.33 -19.08
C MET A 266 -17.43 5.47 -18.08
N ASN A 267 -18.52 6.23 -18.17
CA ASN A 267 -18.82 7.31 -17.21
C ASN A 267 -19.07 6.76 -15.81
N ASP A 268 -19.79 5.65 -15.69
CA ASP A 268 -20.08 5.01 -14.41
C ASP A 268 -18.79 4.48 -13.78
N ARG A 269 -17.90 3.85 -14.56
CA ARG A 269 -16.58 3.41 -14.08
C ARG A 269 -15.66 4.58 -13.75
N LEU A 270 -15.68 5.65 -14.53
CA LEU A 270 -14.91 6.85 -14.22
C LEU A 270 -15.37 7.45 -12.89
N SER A 271 -16.68 7.60 -12.68
CA SER A 271 -17.26 8.05 -11.41
C SER A 271 -16.86 7.14 -10.25
N LEU A 272 -16.88 5.83 -10.47
CA LEU A 272 -16.43 4.84 -9.49
C LEU A 272 -14.94 4.98 -9.18
N LEU A 273 -14.11 5.27 -10.19
CA LEU A 273 -12.69 5.54 -10.04
C LEU A 273 -12.48 6.80 -9.20
N THR A 274 -13.16 7.91 -9.50
CA THR A 274 -13.05 9.16 -8.74
C THR A 274 -13.55 9.05 -7.31
N THR A 275 -14.48 8.13 -7.03
CA THR A 275 -15.07 7.93 -5.69
C THR A 275 -14.39 6.83 -4.88
N ASN A 276 -13.88 5.76 -5.50
CA ASN A 276 -13.12 4.71 -4.80
C ASN A 276 -11.63 5.02 -4.70
N ILE A 277 -11.07 5.63 -5.73
CA ILE A 277 -9.84 6.44 -5.66
C ILE A 277 -10.25 7.88 -5.36
N SER A 278 -11.29 8.10 -4.52
CA SER A 278 -11.28 9.38 -3.84
C SER A 278 -10.03 9.32 -2.99
N ASN A 279 -9.10 10.23 -3.28
CA ASN A 279 -7.95 10.48 -2.44
C ASN A 279 -8.37 10.49 -0.96
N GLU A 280 -9.62 10.77 -0.60
CA GLU A 280 -10.12 10.67 0.78
C GLU A 280 -9.88 9.32 1.46
N LYS A 281 -10.11 8.15 0.86
CA LYS A 281 -9.88 6.87 1.57
C LYS A 281 -8.39 6.62 1.76
N LEU A 282 -7.59 6.85 0.72
CA LEU A 282 -6.14 6.70 0.78
C LEU A 282 -5.53 7.75 1.72
N ASN A 283 -5.89 9.03 1.58
CA ASN A 283 -5.48 10.12 2.45
C ASN A 283 -5.93 9.91 3.89
N LYS A 284 -7.09 9.28 4.12
CA LYS A 284 -7.51 8.92 5.47
C LYS A 284 -6.58 7.86 6.05
N VAL A 285 -6.28 6.80 5.30
CA VAL A 285 -5.32 5.76 5.72
C VAL A 285 -3.93 6.35 5.94
N LEU A 286 -3.45 7.22 5.05
CA LEU A 286 -2.18 7.92 5.17
C LEU A 286 -2.17 8.87 6.37
N SER A 287 -3.25 9.63 6.59
CA SER A 287 -3.39 10.52 7.74
C SER A 287 -3.45 9.76 9.06
N GLU A 288 -4.12 8.60 9.11
CA GLU A 288 -4.15 7.73 10.29
C GLU A 288 -2.75 7.16 10.57
N ARG A 289 -2.03 6.72 9.53
CA ARG A 289 -0.63 6.29 9.64
C ARG A 289 0.25 7.42 10.19
N ASP A 290 0.15 8.62 9.63
CA ASP A 290 0.96 9.77 10.05
C ASP A 290 0.64 10.19 11.49
N GLN A 291 -0.63 10.11 11.89
CA GLN A 291 -1.03 10.32 13.28
C GLN A 291 -0.34 9.30 14.21
N HIS A 292 -0.37 8.01 13.87
CA HIS A 292 0.27 6.98 14.67
C HIS A 292 1.79 7.12 14.70
N LEU A 293 2.42 7.53 13.58
CA LEU A 293 3.86 7.82 13.54
C LEU A 293 4.21 9.00 14.46
N ASN A 294 3.38 10.04 14.48
CA ASN A 294 3.56 11.18 15.39
C ASN A 294 3.38 10.80 16.86
N GLU A 295 2.37 9.98 17.18
CA GLU A 295 2.17 9.42 18.53
C GLU A 295 3.39 8.58 18.95
N LEU A 296 3.95 7.78 18.04
CA LEU A 296 5.15 6.99 18.28
C LEU A 296 6.37 7.87 18.54
N ASN A 297 6.60 8.90 17.72
CA ASN A 297 7.70 9.83 17.91
C ASN A 297 7.59 10.57 19.24
N LYS A 298 6.37 10.93 19.66
CA LYS A 298 6.13 11.53 20.97
C LYS A 298 6.51 10.57 22.10
N LEU A 299 6.07 9.30 22.03
CA LEU A 299 6.45 8.28 23.01
C LEU A 299 7.97 8.04 23.04
N LYS A 300 8.64 8.05 21.87
CA LYS A 300 10.10 7.91 21.76
C LYS A 300 10.84 9.05 22.48
N ILE A 301 10.29 10.26 22.45
CA ILE A 301 10.83 11.44 23.16
C ILE A 301 10.54 11.39 24.67
N GLU A 302 9.35 10.92 25.08
CA GLU A 302 8.95 10.87 26.50
C GLU A 302 9.59 9.71 27.28
N LEU A 303 9.94 8.62 26.59
CA LEU A 303 10.49 7.42 27.23
C LEU A 303 11.83 7.66 27.98
N PRO A 304 12.82 8.40 27.43
CA PRO A 304 14.03 8.78 28.17
C PRO A 304 13.74 9.52 29.48
N ASP A 305 12.83 10.49 29.46
CA ASP A 305 12.48 11.27 30.65
C ASP A 305 11.81 10.39 31.71
N LEU A 306 10.93 9.48 31.30
CA LEU A 306 10.30 8.53 32.22
C LEU A 306 11.33 7.56 32.83
N LYS A 307 12.28 7.08 32.02
CA LYS A 307 13.41 6.26 32.52
C LYS A 307 14.22 7.03 33.55
N GLN A 308 14.53 8.29 33.27
CA GLN A 308 15.27 9.16 34.19
C GLN A 308 14.52 9.38 35.52
N GLN A 309 13.21 9.65 35.47
CA GLN A 309 12.38 9.79 36.68
C GLN A 309 12.35 8.52 37.52
N MET A 310 12.30 7.34 36.90
CA MET A 310 12.37 6.06 37.62
C MET A 310 13.72 5.86 38.29
N ILE A 311 14.82 6.18 37.60
CA ILE A 311 16.18 6.13 38.16
C ILE A 311 16.30 7.05 39.37
N GLU A 312 15.87 8.30 39.26
CA GLU A 312 15.92 9.29 40.34
C GLU A 312 15.08 8.87 41.55
N SER A 313 13.88 8.34 41.31
CA SER A 313 13.00 7.81 42.36
C SER A 313 13.66 6.63 43.10
N PHE A 314 14.29 5.72 42.36
CA PHE A 314 15.03 4.61 42.93
C PHE A 314 16.23 5.08 43.75
N GLN A 315 17.07 5.96 43.19
CA GLN A 315 18.22 6.54 43.88
C GLN A 315 17.81 7.25 45.17
N THR A 316 16.70 8.00 45.15
CA THR A 316 16.14 8.67 46.33
C THR A 316 15.76 7.67 47.42
N LYS A 317 15.10 6.57 47.05
CA LYS A 317 14.74 5.49 48.01
C LYS A 317 15.97 4.83 48.60
N VAL A 318 16.99 4.55 47.79
CA VAL A 318 18.27 3.98 48.25
C VAL A 318 18.97 4.90 49.25
N ILE A 319 19.05 6.21 48.97
CA ILE A 319 19.64 7.20 49.88
C ILE A 319 18.86 7.27 51.18
N THR A 320 17.53 7.38 51.11
CA THR A 320 16.66 7.43 52.30
C THR A 320 16.83 6.20 53.17
N PHE A 321 16.93 5.01 52.58
CA PHE A 321 17.20 3.78 53.29
C PHE A 321 18.57 3.79 53.98
N LYS A 322 19.63 4.21 53.27
CA LYS A 322 20.97 4.34 53.86
C LYS A 322 20.99 5.31 55.05
N ASP A 323 20.30 6.43 54.96
CA ASP A 323 20.23 7.41 56.04
C ASP A 323 19.44 6.90 57.26
N GLN A 324 18.39 6.11 57.05
CA GLN A 324 17.61 5.48 58.14
C GLN A 324 18.40 4.41 58.90
N HIS A 325 19.32 3.71 58.24
CA HIS A 325 20.12 2.63 58.82
C HIS A 325 21.54 3.05 59.23
N ARG A 326 21.87 4.35 59.15
CA ARG A 326 23.15 4.91 59.60
C ARG A 326 23.13 5.09 61.14
N VAL A 327 23.37 4.00 61.87
CA VAL A 327 23.54 3.98 63.35
C VAL A 327 24.93 3.50 63.76
#